data_AF-A0AAV9IGD3-F1
#
_entry.id   AF-A0AAV9IGD3-F1
#
_cell.length_a   1.000
_cell.length_b   1.000
_cell.length_c   1.000
_cell.angle_alpha   90.00
_cell.angle_beta   90.00
_cell.angle_gamma   90.00
#
_symmetry.space_group_name_H-M   'P 1'
#
loop_
_entity.id
_entity.type
_entity.pdbx_description
1 polymer ?
#
loop_
_entity_poly.entity_id
_entity_poly.type
_entity_poly.pdbx_seq_one_letter_code
_entity_poly.pdbx_strand_id
1 'polypeptide(L)'
;MLTLRALGIYSFLPCQVKLFSGHGKKLSSKYTHKFRYHNICMKGSGRGEEVSSIARLQQQSRRVFLISVAQFALLGLLRPKEAVAAEESFAKIWTRRVFPKAGYNTPESLTSETVQIDAEAMKDPQVKKGLENLRAYRKKVLDMCSAFQKDPQLEIQQLVRDNFNVAQLRDDLNKANRVFNEETQITTDRFVRNILQDVDELESVSGLLEDKTRTPRKIENTQKWLKKLYHDFDRFLALYPES
;
A
#
# COMPACT_ATOMS: atom_id res chain seq x y z
N MET A 1 47.08 56.54 -6.61
CA MET A 1 47.79 55.30 -7.01
C MET A 1 46.73 54.25 -7.33
N LEU A 2 46.68 53.85 -8.59
CA LEU A 2 45.82 52.82 -9.16
C LEU A 2 46.40 51.44 -8.86
N THR A 3 45.56 50.46 -8.49
CA THR A 3 45.73 49.07 -8.97
C THR A 3 44.38 48.36 -9.07
N LEU A 4 44.19 47.84 -10.28
CA LEU A 4 43.06 47.09 -10.81
C LEU A 4 43.23 45.58 -10.60
N ARG A 5 42.09 44.87 -10.68
CA ARG A 5 41.87 43.51 -11.23
C ARG A 5 42.43 42.30 -10.45
N ALA A 6 41.52 41.36 -10.14
CA ALA A 6 41.46 40.08 -10.85
C ALA A 6 40.10 39.38 -10.62
N LEU A 7 39.34 39.21 -11.71
CA LEU A 7 38.24 38.25 -11.83
C LEU A 7 38.86 36.88 -12.12
N GLY A 8 38.50 35.87 -11.33
CA GLY A 8 38.87 34.47 -11.56
C GLY A 8 37.63 33.65 -11.90
N ILE A 9 37.43 33.39 -13.18
CA ILE A 9 36.43 32.50 -13.76
C ILE A 9 37.13 31.14 -13.98
N TYR A 10 36.65 30.07 -13.35
CA TYR A 10 36.98 28.68 -13.70
C TYR A 10 35.71 27.84 -13.45
N SER A 11 34.89 27.60 -14.47
CA SER A 11 34.97 26.48 -15.44
C SER A 11 34.47 25.15 -14.87
N PHE A 12 33.25 24.83 -15.28
CA PHE A 12 32.64 23.51 -15.40
C PHE A 12 33.65 22.41 -15.77
N LEU A 13 33.60 21.27 -15.07
CA LEU A 13 34.08 19.99 -15.59
C LEU A 13 32.98 18.92 -15.51
N PRO A 14 32.81 18.09 -16.56
CA PRO A 14 31.71 17.15 -16.70
C PRO A 14 31.99 15.74 -16.11
N CYS A 15 30.89 15.05 -15.84
CA CYS A 15 30.68 13.60 -15.80
C CYS A 15 31.84 12.72 -16.32
N GLN A 16 32.29 11.79 -15.48
CA GLN A 16 32.94 10.55 -15.90
C GLN A 16 32.14 9.38 -15.36
N VAL A 17 31.24 8.86 -16.20
CA VAL A 17 30.56 7.57 -16.01
C VAL A 17 31.52 6.49 -16.51
N LYS A 18 32.10 5.70 -15.61
CA LYS A 18 32.80 4.47 -15.97
C LYS A 18 31.77 3.38 -16.29
N LEU A 19 31.51 3.18 -17.57
CA LEU A 19 30.86 1.96 -18.09
C LEU A 19 31.89 0.83 -18.08
N PHE A 20 31.69 -0.17 -17.23
CA PHE A 20 32.37 -1.46 -17.35
C PHE A 20 31.70 -2.27 -18.45
N SER A 21 32.44 -2.48 -19.54
CA SER A 21 32.09 -3.41 -20.62
C SER A 21 32.41 -4.85 -20.20
N GLY A 22 31.38 -5.68 -20.06
CA GLY A 22 31.50 -7.13 -19.84
C GLY A 22 30.74 -7.89 -20.93
N HIS A 23 31.44 -8.80 -21.60
CA HIS A 23 31.01 -9.63 -22.73
C HIS A 23 29.63 -10.29 -22.57
N GLY A 24 28.79 -10.15 -23.61
CA GLY A 24 27.54 -10.91 -23.78
C GLY A 24 27.32 -11.25 -25.25
N LYS A 25 27.17 -12.54 -25.53
CA LYS A 25 27.27 -13.18 -26.84
C LYS A 25 26.11 -12.82 -27.80
N LYS A 26 26.44 -12.84 -29.10
CA LYS A 26 25.50 -12.80 -30.24
C LYS A 26 24.42 -13.87 -30.09
N LEU A 27 23.15 -13.46 -30.16
CA LEU A 27 22.05 -14.32 -30.60
C LEU A 27 21.22 -13.55 -31.62
N SER A 28 21.40 -13.92 -32.89
CA SER A 28 20.48 -13.55 -33.96
C SER A 28 19.20 -14.36 -33.81
N SER A 29 18.05 -13.71 -33.80
CA SER A 29 16.78 -14.38 -34.08
C SER A 29 15.90 -13.46 -34.91
N LYS A 30 15.83 -13.80 -36.20
CA LYS A 30 14.90 -13.22 -37.17
C LYS A 30 13.54 -13.84 -36.91
N TYR A 31 12.57 -13.06 -36.44
CA TYR A 31 11.15 -13.40 -36.54
C TYR A 31 10.35 -12.22 -37.09
N THR A 32 10.10 -12.29 -38.39
CA THR A 32 9.15 -11.44 -39.10
C THR A 32 7.76 -12.05 -38.98
N HIS A 33 6.88 -11.49 -38.14
CA HIS A 33 5.46 -11.83 -38.17
C HIS A 33 4.72 -10.95 -39.18
N LYS A 34 4.33 -11.57 -40.30
CA LYS A 34 3.38 -11.07 -41.30
C LYS A 34 2.00 -10.92 -40.65
N PHE A 35 1.54 -9.69 -40.43
CA PHE A 35 0.13 -9.43 -40.18
C PHE A 35 -0.65 -9.53 -41.50
N ARG A 36 -1.41 -10.62 -41.67
CA ARG A 36 -2.46 -10.72 -42.71
C ARG A 36 -3.68 -9.96 -42.22
N TYR A 37 -3.99 -8.84 -42.85
CA TYR A 37 -5.32 -8.23 -42.76
C TYR A 37 -6.30 -9.09 -43.56
N HIS A 38 -7.31 -9.64 -42.89
CA HIS A 38 -8.50 -10.18 -43.56
C HIS A 38 -9.53 -9.05 -43.65
N ASN A 39 -9.72 -8.54 -44.86
CA ASN A 39 -10.88 -7.70 -45.21
C ASN A 39 -12.11 -8.60 -45.28
N ILE A 40 -13.01 -8.49 -44.30
CA ILE A 40 -14.35 -9.06 -44.40
C ILE A 40 -15.25 -8.00 -45.03
N CYS A 41 -15.58 -8.24 -46.30
CA CYS A 41 -16.62 -7.54 -47.04
C CYS A 41 -17.98 -8.11 -46.61
N MET A 42 -18.87 -7.28 -46.06
CA MET A 42 -20.28 -7.63 -45.85
C MET A 42 -21.14 -6.70 -46.71
N LYS A 43 -21.81 -7.28 -47.71
CA LYS A 43 -22.94 -6.71 -48.46
C LYS A 43 -24.20 -7.51 -48.14
N GLY A 44 -25.33 -6.81 -48.03
CA GLY A 44 -26.70 -7.36 -48.02
C GLY A 44 -27.48 -6.86 -46.79
N SER A 45 -28.36 -5.87 -46.88
CA SER A 45 -29.70 -5.81 -47.52
C SER A 45 -30.74 -6.74 -46.89
N GLY A 46 -31.73 -6.14 -46.22
CA GLY A 46 -32.99 -6.75 -45.74
C GLY A 46 -33.54 -5.95 -44.55
N ARG A 47 -34.17 -4.78 -44.75
CA ARG A 47 -35.63 -4.55 -44.76
C ARG A 47 -36.48 -5.54 -43.97
N GLY A 48 -37.01 -5.02 -42.85
CA GLY A 48 -38.41 -5.17 -42.45
C GLY A 48 -38.73 -6.41 -41.62
N GLU A 49 -38.82 -6.22 -40.30
CA GLU A 49 -39.75 -6.88 -39.33
C GLU A 49 -39.16 -6.81 -37.91
N GLU A 50 -39.08 -5.63 -37.29
CA GLU A 50 -38.55 -5.54 -35.91
C GLU A 50 -39.14 -4.39 -35.10
N VAL A 51 -40.47 -4.29 -35.04
CA VAL A 51 -41.15 -3.26 -34.21
C VAL A 51 -42.06 -3.86 -33.12
N SER A 52 -42.25 -5.19 -33.07
CA SER A 52 -43.17 -5.82 -32.10
C SER A 52 -42.50 -6.46 -30.87
N SER A 53 -41.16 -6.59 -30.85
CA SER A 53 -40.42 -7.27 -29.77
C SER A 53 -39.91 -6.32 -28.66
N ILE A 54 -39.68 -5.04 -28.97
CA ILE A 54 -39.10 -4.07 -28.02
C ILE A 54 -40.08 -3.70 -26.89
N ALA A 55 -41.39 -3.70 -27.17
CA ALA A 55 -42.41 -3.34 -26.16
C ALA A 55 -42.55 -4.39 -25.04
N ARG A 56 -42.23 -5.67 -25.28
CA ARG A 56 -42.39 -6.73 -24.27
C ARG A 56 -41.20 -6.83 -23.30
N LEU A 57 -40.01 -6.35 -23.69
CA LEU A 57 -38.82 -6.38 -22.84
C LEU A 57 -38.80 -5.26 -21.79
N GLN A 58 -39.48 -4.14 -22.06
CA GLN A 58 -39.49 -2.99 -21.15
C GLN A 58 -40.40 -3.19 -19.92
N GLN A 59 -41.34 -4.14 -19.98
CA GLN A 59 -42.28 -4.42 -18.89
C GLN A 59 -41.76 -5.48 -17.90
N GLN A 60 -40.78 -6.31 -18.29
CA GLN A 60 -40.15 -7.30 -17.40
C GLN A 60 -39.06 -6.69 -16.49
N SER A 61 -38.44 -5.58 -16.87
CA SER A 61 -37.33 -4.97 -16.09
C SER A 61 -37.77 -4.30 -14.78
N ARG A 62 -39.03 -3.84 -14.67
CA ARG A 62 -39.52 -3.16 -13.46
C ARG A 62 -39.84 -4.12 -12.30
N ARG A 63 -40.17 -5.38 -12.59
CA ARG A 63 -40.49 -6.37 -11.55
C ARG A 63 -39.24 -7.01 -10.93
N VAL A 64 -38.16 -7.15 -11.70
CA VAL A 64 -36.88 -7.68 -11.19
C VAL A 64 -36.15 -6.63 -10.32
N PHE A 65 -36.32 -5.34 -10.63
CA PHE A 65 -35.68 -4.27 -9.87
C PHE A 65 -36.29 -4.07 -8.45
N LEU A 66 -37.59 -4.31 -8.28
CA LEU A 66 -38.24 -4.13 -6.97
C LEU A 66 -37.98 -5.27 -5.97
N ILE A 67 -37.65 -6.48 -6.45
CA ILE A 67 -37.30 -7.61 -5.58
C ILE A 67 -35.86 -7.48 -5.04
N SER A 68 -34.96 -6.85 -5.80
CA SER A 68 -33.57 -6.63 -5.39
C SER A 68 -33.41 -5.60 -4.26
N VAL A 69 -34.25 -4.56 -4.21
CA VAL A 69 -34.16 -3.50 -3.18
C VAL A 69 -34.67 -3.99 -1.81
N ALA A 70 -35.67 -4.88 -1.79
CA ALA A 70 -36.21 -5.43 -0.55
C ALA A 70 -35.23 -6.40 0.17
N GLN A 71 -34.41 -7.13 -0.58
CA GLN A 71 -33.40 -8.03 0.02
C GLN A 71 -32.20 -7.29 0.61
N PHE A 72 -31.81 -6.12 0.09
CA PHE A 72 -30.76 -5.31 0.68
C PHE A 72 -31.22 -4.53 1.93
N ALA A 73 -32.49 -4.16 2.02
CA ALA A 73 -33.03 -3.48 3.20
C ALA A 73 -33.15 -4.40 4.43
N LEU A 74 -33.39 -5.71 4.24
CA LEU A 74 -33.52 -6.65 5.35
C LEU A 74 -32.17 -7.08 5.96
N LEU A 75 -31.07 -7.01 5.18
CA LEU A 75 -29.71 -7.33 5.64
C LEU A 75 -29.00 -6.14 6.31
N GLY A 76 -29.54 -4.93 6.22
CA GLY A 76 -28.98 -3.72 6.86
C GLY A 76 -29.30 -3.58 8.36
N LEU A 77 -30.23 -4.38 8.90
CA LEU A 77 -30.69 -4.28 10.30
C LEU A 77 -29.98 -5.22 11.29
N LEU A 78 -29.05 -6.06 10.81
CA LEU A 78 -28.21 -6.89 11.67
C LEU A 78 -26.74 -6.56 11.40
N ARG A 79 -26.28 -5.40 11.89
CA ARG A 79 -24.84 -5.19 12.10
C ARG A 79 -24.44 -6.07 13.30
N PRO A 80 -23.60 -7.11 13.12
CA PRO A 80 -23.06 -7.83 14.26
C PRO A 80 -22.18 -6.86 15.05
N LYS A 81 -22.54 -6.63 16.32
CA LYS A 81 -21.76 -5.87 17.30
C LYS A 81 -20.40 -6.54 17.64
N GLU A 82 -20.10 -7.69 17.05
CA GLU A 82 -18.95 -8.53 17.39
C GLU A 82 -17.66 -8.23 16.61
N ALA A 83 -17.70 -7.38 15.58
CA ALA A 83 -16.52 -7.08 14.78
C ALA A 83 -15.43 -6.31 15.56
N VAL A 84 -15.82 -5.50 16.54
CA VAL A 84 -14.87 -4.64 17.28
C VAL A 84 -14.13 -5.42 18.38
N ALA A 85 -14.81 -6.37 19.04
CA ALA A 85 -14.21 -7.19 20.10
C ALA A 85 -13.21 -8.24 19.55
N ALA A 86 -13.39 -8.67 18.29
CA ALA A 86 -12.51 -9.64 17.64
C ALA A 86 -11.14 -9.03 17.25
N GLU A 87 -11.10 -7.74 16.88
CA GLU A 87 -9.86 -7.04 16.50
C GLU A 87 -8.90 -6.87 17.70
N GLU A 88 -9.42 -6.47 18.87
CA GLU A 88 -8.62 -6.33 20.10
C GLU A 88 -8.07 -7.68 20.58
N SER A 89 -8.90 -8.73 20.50
CA SER A 89 -8.54 -10.11 20.86
C SER A 89 -7.42 -10.65 19.95
N PHE A 90 -7.53 -10.42 18.64
CA PHE A 90 -6.55 -10.90 17.67
C PHE A 90 -5.18 -10.22 17.83
N ALA A 91 -5.16 -8.89 18.00
CA ALA A 91 -3.92 -8.13 18.23
C ALA A 91 -3.26 -8.51 19.57
N LYS A 92 -4.04 -8.76 20.62
CA LYS A 92 -3.55 -9.05 21.98
C LYS A 92 -3.07 -10.50 22.17
N ILE A 93 -3.72 -11.47 21.51
CA ILE A 93 -3.35 -12.89 21.63
C ILE A 93 -2.06 -13.20 20.83
N TRP A 94 -1.84 -12.54 19.70
CA TRP A 94 -0.75 -12.90 18.78
C TRP A 94 0.59 -12.18 19.06
N THR A 95 0.55 -11.00 19.68
CA THR A 95 1.74 -10.23 20.08
C THR A 95 2.60 -10.92 21.14
N ARG A 96 2.00 -11.66 22.07
CA ARG A 96 2.75 -12.37 23.13
C ARG A 96 3.52 -13.61 22.66
N ARG A 97 3.11 -14.24 21.56
CA ARG A 97 3.59 -15.60 21.20
C ARG A 97 4.73 -15.62 20.16
N VAL A 98 4.86 -14.60 19.30
CA VAL A 98 5.70 -14.72 18.08
C VAL A 98 6.92 -13.79 18.04
N PHE A 99 7.01 -12.77 18.89
CA PHE A 99 8.17 -11.86 18.91
C PHE A 99 8.66 -11.46 20.32
N PRO A 100 9.36 -12.32 21.07
CA PRO A 100 10.34 -11.85 22.04
C PRO A 100 11.65 -11.56 21.30
N LYS A 101 11.72 -10.48 20.51
CA LYS A 101 13.03 -10.00 20.03
C LYS A 101 13.67 -9.20 21.16
N ALA A 102 14.90 -9.52 21.55
CA ALA A 102 15.74 -8.64 22.37
C ALA A 102 15.69 -7.22 21.77
N GLY A 103 15.28 -6.24 22.57
CA GLY A 103 14.98 -4.87 22.10
C GLY A 103 13.50 -4.51 22.02
N TYR A 104 12.56 -5.45 22.18
CA TYR A 104 11.12 -5.16 22.14
C TYR A 104 10.57 -4.61 23.47
N ASN A 105 11.34 -4.80 24.55
CA ASN A 105 11.14 -4.25 25.89
C ASN A 105 12.51 -3.78 26.44
N THR A 106 13.29 -3.02 25.66
CA THR A 106 14.33 -2.22 26.32
C THR A 106 13.61 -1.17 27.16
N PRO A 107 14.07 -0.85 28.38
CA PRO A 107 13.51 0.22 29.21
C PRO A 107 13.54 1.62 28.56
N GLU A 108 14.05 1.73 27.32
CA GLU A 108 14.11 2.92 26.48
C GLU A 108 13.00 2.98 25.41
N SER A 109 11.94 2.17 25.50
CA SER A 109 10.84 2.26 24.53
C SER A 109 10.11 3.60 24.67
N LEU A 110 10.21 4.47 23.66
CA LEU A 110 9.44 5.70 23.60
C LEU A 110 7.95 5.40 23.80
N THR A 111 7.35 6.02 24.81
CA THR A 111 5.91 6.05 25.02
C THR A 111 5.39 7.46 24.73
N SER A 112 4.07 7.60 24.57
CA SER A 112 3.44 8.92 24.45
C SER A 112 3.75 9.84 25.64
N GLU A 113 4.09 9.29 26.80
CA GLU A 113 4.45 10.04 28.01
C GLU A 113 5.89 10.55 28.00
N THR A 114 6.82 9.81 27.39
CA THR A 114 8.25 10.17 27.36
C THR A 114 8.60 11.08 26.19
N VAL A 115 7.73 11.16 25.19
CA VAL A 115 7.98 11.92 23.96
C VAL A 115 7.52 13.37 24.12
N GLN A 116 8.42 14.30 23.78
CA GLN A 116 8.07 15.72 23.69
C GLN A 116 7.55 16.03 22.29
N ILE A 117 6.30 16.49 22.24
CA ILE A 117 5.59 16.87 21.02
C ILE A 117 5.38 18.38 21.01
N ASP A 118 5.76 19.02 19.91
CA ASP A 118 5.43 20.42 19.64
C ASP A 118 3.91 20.56 19.37
N ALA A 119 3.21 21.14 20.33
CA ALA A 119 1.78 21.37 20.28
C ALA A 119 1.35 22.38 19.19
N GLU A 120 2.24 23.28 18.76
CA GLU A 120 1.98 24.20 17.64
C GLU A 120 2.13 23.46 16.31
N ALA A 121 3.19 22.66 16.15
CA ALA A 121 3.37 21.82 14.97
C ALA A 121 2.22 20.82 14.79
N MET A 122 1.65 20.29 15.88
CA MET A 122 0.47 19.41 15.86
C MET A 122 -0.81 20.10 15.36
N LYS A 123 -0.89 21.43 15.41
CA LYS A 123 -2.04 22.17 14.87
C LYS A 123 -1.97 22.31 13.36
N ASP A 124 -0.80 22.12 12.75
CA ASP A 124 -0.60 22.25 11.31
C ASP A 124 -1.50 21.24 10.54
N PRO A 125 -2.33 21.72 9.60
CA PRO A 125 -3.16 20.88 8.76
C PRO A 125 -2.41 19.77 8.02
N GLN A 126 -1.14 20.00 7.64
CA GLN A 126 -0.33 19.00 6.95
C GLN A 126 0.09 17.84 7.86
N VAL A 127 0.34 18.10 9.15
CA VAL A 127 0.61 17.04 10.14
C VAL A 127 -0.63 16.21 10.36
N LYS A 128 -1.78 16.86 10.60
CA LYS A 128 -3.06 16.18 10.82
C LYS A 128 -3.42 15.28 9.65
N LYS A 129 -3.31 15.81 8.42
CA LYS A 129 -3.53 15.03 7.20
C LYS A 129 -2.55 13.87 7.06
N GLY A 130 -1.27 14.08 7.39
CA GLY A 130 -0.28 13.01 7.43
C GLY A 130 -0.69 11.89 8.38
N LEU A 131 -1.09 12.23 9.61
CA LEU A 131 -1.54 11.27 10.61
C LEU A 131 -2.82 10.52 10.20
N GLU A 132 -3.79 11.21 9.61
CA GLU A 132 -4.99 10.60 9.05
C GLU A 132 -4.65 9.56 7.97
N ASN A 133 -3.76 9.93 7.04
CA ASN A 133 -3.27 9.01 6.01
C ASN A 133 -2.55 7.81 6.61
N LEU A 134 -1.68 8.00 7.61
CA LEU A 134 -0.96 6.92 8.29
C LEU A 134 -1.92 5.96 9.01
N ARG A 135 -2.98 6.48 9.66
CA ARG A 135 -4.05 5.65 10.24
C ARG A 135 -4.79 4.86 9.17
N ALA A 136 -5.05 5.47 8.00
CA ALA A 136 -5.65 4.77 6.87
C ALA A 136 -4.73 3.67 6.32
N TYR A 137 -3.42 3.91 6.20
CA TYR A 137 -2.45 2.87 5.84
C TYR A 137 -2.43 1.72 6.84
N ARG A 138 -2.37 2.00 8.15
CA ARG A 138 -2.47 0.98 9.21
C ARG A 138 -3.73 0.13 9.05
N LYS A 139 -4.88 0.76 8.81
CA LYS A 139 -6.15 0.07 8.60
C LYS A 139 -6.08 -0.85 7.37
N LYS A 140 -5.52 -0.39 6.25
CA LYS A 140 -5.33 -1.23 5.05
C LYS A 140 -4.47 -2.47 5.34
N VAL A 141 -3.41 -2.34 6.16
CA VAL A 141 -2.61 -3.50 6.59
C VAL A 141 -3.45 -4.47 7.41
N LEU A 142 -4.28 -3.96 8.32
CA LEU A 142 -5.19 -4.78 9.13
C LEU A 142 -6.22 -5.51 8.25
N ASP A 143 -6.80 -4.83 7.28
CA ASP A 143 -7.72 -5.39 6.29
C ASP A 143 -7.03 -6.50 5.48
N MET A 144 -5.78 -6.29 5.04
CA MET A 144 -4.95 -7.31 4.39
C MET A 144 -4.66 -8.51 5.31
N CYS A 145 -4.36 -8.27 6.60
CA CYS A 145 -4.16 -9.34 7.58
C CYS A 145 -5.40 -10.23 7.71
N SER A 146 -6.57 -9.61 7.80
CA SER A 146 -7.85 -10.30 7.92
C SER A 146 -8.23 -11.03 6.63
N ALA A 147 -8.00 -10.42 5.46
CA ALA A 147 -8.26 -11.03 4.17
C ALA A 147 -7.34 -12.24 3.92
N PHE A 148 -6.05 -12.12 4.23
CA PHE A 148 -5.07 -13.20 4.04
C PHE A 148 -5.30 -14.41 4.97
N GLN A 149 -5.91 -14.19 6.14
CA GLN A 149 -6.31 -15.29 7.01
C GLN A 149 -7.48 -16.10 6.44
N LYS A 150 -8.41 -15.41 5.77
CA LYS A 150 -9.57 -16.06 5.13
C LYS A 150 -9.15 -16.76 3.84
N ASP A 151 -8.27 -16.14 3.07
CA ASP A 151 -7.73 -16.66 1.83
C ASP A 151 -6.20 -16.53 1.79
N PRO A 152 -5.47 -17.60 2.16
CA PRO A 152 -4.00 -17.62 2.07
C PRO A 152 -3.46 -17.59 0.63
N GLN A 153 -4.30 -17.74 -0.40
CA GLN A 153 -3.93 -17.65 -1.80
C GLN A 153 -4.14 -16.25 -2.39
N LEU A 154 -4.71 -15.32 -1.63
CA LEU A 154 -4.92 -13.92 -2.03
C LEU A 154 -3.64 -13.24 -2.56
N GLU A 155 -3.73 -12.51 -3.66
CA GLU A 155 -2.59 -11.80 -4.28
C GLU A 155 -2.17 -10.55 -3.50
N ILE A 156 -1.50 -10.76 -2.35
CA ILE A 156 -1.03 -9.68 -1.46
C ILE A 156 -0.05 -8.74 -2.17
N GLN A 157 0.80 -9.23 -3.07
CA GLN A 157 1.76 -8.38 -3.77
C GLN A 157 1.07 -7.27 -4.56
N GLN A 158 0.01 -7.62 -5.30
CA GLN A 158 -0.75 -6.62 -6.07
C GLN A 158 -1.49 -5.67 -5.13
N LEU A 159 -2.09 -6.18 -4.05
CA LEU A 159 -2.74 -5.33 -3.05
C LEU A 159 -1.77 -4.33 -2.43
N VAL A 160 -0.53 -4.72 -2.16
CA VAL A 160 0.49 -3.79 -1.64
C VAL A 160 0.77 -2.68 -2.65
N ARG A 161 1.02 -3.03 -3.92
CA ARG A 161 1.26 -2.05 -4.99
C ARG A 161 0.11 -1.07 -5.19
N ASP A 162 -1.12 -1.56 -5.12
CA ASP A 162 -2.32 -0.73 -5.32
C ASP A 162 -2.57 0.21 -4.13
N ASN A 163 -2.20 -0.23 -2.92
CA ASN A 163 -2.52 0.48 -1.69
C ASN A 163 -1.41 1.37 -1.14
N PHE A 164 -0.15 1.09 -1.48
CA PHE A 164 1.04 1.78 -0.98
C PHE A 164 1.78 2.51 -2.09
N ASN A 165 1.52 3.82 -2.19
CA ASN A 165 2.44 4.71 -2.87
C ASN A 165 3.59 5.07 -1.91
N VAL A 166 4.76 4.45 -2.11
CA VAL A 166 5.93 4.59 -1.22
C VAL A 166 6.43 6.04 -1.12
N ALA A 167 6.32 6.83 -2.19
CA ALA A 167 6.68 8.25 -2.15
C ALA A 167 5.74 9.04 -1.22
N GLN A 168 4.43 8.85 -1.40
CA GLN A 168 3.43 9.51 -0.55
C GLN A 168 3.52 9.05 0.92
N LEU A 169 3.74 7.75 1.16
CA LEU A 169 3.93 7.20 2.50
C LEU A 169 5.13 7.85 3.20
N ARG A 170 6.27 7.99 2.50
CA ARG A 170 7.46 8.67 3.03
C ARG A 170 7.15 10.13 3.37
N ASP A 171 6.46 10.84 2.48
CA ASP A 171 6.10 12.25 2.73
C ASP A 171 5.19 12.39 3.96
N ASP A 172 4.21 11.50 4.13
CA ASP A 172 3.31 11.54 5.27
C ASP A 172 3.99 11.14 6.59
N LEU A 173 4.90 10.16 6.54
CA LEU A 173 5.77 9.81 7.67
C LEU A 173 6.64 11.00 8.09
N ASN A 174 7.28 11.68 7.14
CA ASN A 174 8.14 12.84 7.43
C ASN A 174 7.35 14.02 8.00
N LYS A 175 6.14 14.29 7.47
CA LYS A 175 5.24 15.33 8.02
C LYS A 175 4.82 15.03 9.44
N ALA A 176 4.53 13.77 9.75
CA ALA A 176 4.18 13.37 11.11
C ALA A 176 5.40 13.48 12.03
N ASN A 177 6.58 13.05 11.57
CA ASN A 177 7.80 13.01 12.37
C ASN A 177 8.32 14.37 12.83
N ARG A 178 8.04 15.45 12.09
CA ARG A 178 8.57 16.80 12.38
C ARG A 178 8.06 17.42 13.68
N VAL A 179 7.02 16.85 14.30
CA VAL A 179 6.46 17.38 15.56
C VAL A 179 7.31 17.03 16.78
N PHE A 180 8.20 16.06 16.63
CA PHE A 180 9.04 15.59 17.71
C PHE A 180 10.29 16.48 17.84
N ASN A 181 10.85 16.57 19.05
CA ASN A 181 12.16 17.21 19.24
C ASN A 181 13.30 16.38 18.61
N GLU A 182 14.48 16.97 18.44
CA GLU A 182 15.61 16.34 17.73
C GLU A 182 16.03 14.98 18.31
N GLU A 183 16.07 14.85 19.64
CA GLU A 183 16.43 13.59 20.31
C GLU A 183 15.42 12.48 20.03
N THR A 184 14.13 12.80 20.08
CA THR A 184 13.07 11.85 19.74
C THR A 184 13.11 11.50 18.25
N GLN A 185 13.37 12.49 17.39
CA GLN A 185 13.45 12.32 15.93
C GLN A 185 14.47 11.26 15.52
N ILE A 186 15.62 11.15 16.21
CA ILE A 186 16.62 10.12 15.94
C ILE A 186 16.02 8.71 16.03
N THR A 187 15.17 8.49 17.04
CA THR A 187 14.53 7.20 17.27
C THR A 187 13.33 6.99 16.35
N THR A 188 12.49 8.01 16.15
CA THR A 188 11.31 7.90 15.30
C THR A 188 11.67 7.79 13.82
N ASP A 189 12.79 8.36 13.38
CA ASP A 189 13.40 8.12 12.06
C ASP A 189 13.69 6.63 11.82
N ARG A 190 14.02 5.88 12.88
CA ARG A 190 14.18 4.43 12.78
C ARG A 190 12.84 3.76 12.49
N PHE A 191 11.75 4.20 13.12
CA PHE A 191 10.41 3.69 12.79
C PHE A 191 10.02 4.01 11.36
N VAL A 192 10.27 5.24 10.89
CA VAL A 192 10.03 5.64 9.49
C VAL A 192 10.76 4.71 8.53
N ARG A 193 12.06 4.47 8.76
CA ARG A 193 12.84 3.54 7.92
C ARG A 193 12.32 2.11 7.97
N ASN A 194 11.97 1.61 9.16
CA ASN A 194 11.44 0.26 9.31
C ASN A 194 10.11 0.08 8.57
N ILE A 195 9.18 1.02 8.69
CA ILE A 195 7.89 0.96 7.99
C ILE A 195 8.10 0.89 6.47
N LEU A 196 8.97 1.74 5.92
CA LEU A 196 9.26 1.73 4.48
C LEU A 196 9.90 0.41 4.03
N GLN A 197 10.89 -0.09 4.78
CA GLN A 197 11.52 -1.39 4.50
C GLN A 197 10.51 -2.54 4.58
N ASP A 198 9.60 -2.50 5.56
CA ASP A 198 8.61 -3.55 5.76
C ASP A 198 7.57 -3.61 4.63
N VAL A 199 7.23 -2.47 4.02
CA VAL A 199 6.40 -2.43 2.81
C VAL A 199 7.13 -3.10 1.64
N ASP A 200 8.39 -2.73 1.39
CA ASP A 200 9.19 -3.29 0.29
C ASP A 200 9.42 -4.80 0.46
N GLU A 201 9.74 -5.23 1.69
CA GLU A 201 9.93 -6.63 2.02
C GLU A 201 8.63 -7.42 1.90
N LEU A 202 7.50 -6.85 2.34
CA LEU A 202 6.20 -7.48 2.16
C LEU A 202 5.86 -7.67 0.68
N GLU A 203 6.13 -6.67 -0.17
CA GLU A 203 5.92 -6.79 -1.62
C GLU A 203 6.78 -7.94 -2.21
N SER A 204 8.05 -7.99 -1.83
CA SER A 204 9.00 -9.01 -2.30
C SER A 204 8.60 -10.43 -1.86
N VAL A 205 8.29 -10.61 -0.57
CA VAL A 205 7.98 -11.92 0.00
C VAL A 205 6.59 -12.42 -0.31
N SER A 206 5.63 -11.56 -0.68
CA SER A 206 4.26 -11.95 -0.98
C SER A 206 4.07 -12.41 -2.44
N GLY A 207 5.04 -12.08 -3.31
CA GLY A 207 5.01 -12.43 -4.73
C GLY A 207 4.86 -13.94 -4.97
N LEU A 208 3.93 -14.25 -5.85
CA LEU A 208 3.65 -15.57 -6.40
C LEU A 208 3.98 -15.57 -7.90
N LEU A 209 4.31 -16.75 -8.42
CA LEU A 209 4.34 -16.96 -9.86
C LEU A 209 2.95 -17.37 -10.31
N GLU A 210 2.57 -16.99 -11.53
CA GLU A 210 1.32 -17.40 -12.15
C GLU A 210 1.15 -18.93 -12.03
N ASP A 211 -0.07 -19.34 -11.66
CA ASP A 211 -0.49 -20.74 -11.51
C ASP A 211 0.17 -21.55 -10.37
N LYS A 212 0.85 -20.88 -9.41
CA LYS A 212 1.40 -21.55 -8.23
C LYS A 212 0.64 -21.22 -6.96
N THR A 213 0.28 -22.27 -6.20
CA THR A 213 -0.24 -22.13 -4.85
C THR A 213 0.88 -21.82 -3.85
N ARG A 214 0.60 -20.99 -2.84
CA ARG A 214 1.54 -20.72 -1.74
C ARG A 214 1.80 -21.99 -0.93
N THR A 215 3.07 -22.25 -0.66
CA THR A 215 3.49 -23.26 0.32
C THR A 215 3.21 -22.77 1.74
N PRO A 216 3.05 -23.69 2.73
CA PRO A 216 2.84 -23.30 4.13
C PRO A 216 3.90 -22.32 4.66
N ARG A 217 5.18 -22.55 4.33
CA ARG A 217 6.28 -21.64 4.69
C ARG A 217 6.12 -20.23 4.11
N LYS A 218 5.62 -20.11 2.87
CA LYS A 218 5.38 -18.81 2.23
C LYS A 218 4.19 -18.09 2.86
N ILE A 219 3.14 -18.84 3.24
CA ILE A 219 1.98 -18.31 3.98
C ILE A 219 2.44 -17.74 5.32
N GLU A 220 3.20 -18.52 6.10
CA GLU A 220 3.76 -18.07 7.39
C GLU A 220 4.64 -16.83 7.24
N ASN A 221 5.53 -16.81 6.24
CA ASN A 221 6.41 -15.67 6.01
C ASN A 221 5.64 -14.41 5.60
N THR A 222 4.62 -14.54 4.75
CA THR A 222 3.76 -13.41 4.35
C THR A 222 2.97 -12.88 5.54
N GLN A 223 2.39 -13.77 6.37
CA GLN A 223 1.70 -13.39 7.61
C GLN A 223 2.64 -12.68 8.59
N LYS A 224 3.88 -13.14 8.70
CA LYS A 224 4.89 -12.53 9.56
C LYS A 224 5.15 -11.07 9.17
N TRP A 225 5.33 -10.80 7.88
CA TRP A 225 5.59 -9.45 7.38
C TRP A 225 4.36 -8.53 7.48
N LEU A 226 3.16 -9.03 7.14
CA LEU A 226 1.92 -8.28 7.35
C LEU A 226 1.76 -7.80 8.81
N LYS A 227 2.04 -8.69 9.77
CA LYS A 227 1.95 -8.37 11.19
C LYS A 227 3.05 -7.42 11.64
N LYS A 228 4.28 -7.62 11.17
CA LYS A 228 5.40 -6.73 11.49
C LYS A 228 5.10 -5.30 11.01
N LEU A 229 4.66 -5.16 9.76
CA LEU A 229 4.26 -3.87 9.20
C LEU A 229 3.14 -3.21 10.00
N TYR A 230 2.10 -3.97 10.37
CA TYR A 230 1.02 -3.46 11.23
C TYR A 230 1.57 -2.95 12.57
N HIS A 231 2.44 -3.72 13.23
CA HIS A 231 3.03 -3.33 14.51
C HIS A 231 3.92 -2.09 14.42
N ASP A 232 4.68 -1.93 13.34
CA ASP A 232 5.52 -0.74 13.18
C ASP A 232 4.68 0.51 12.96
N PHE A 233 3.56 0.42 12.21
CA PHE A 233 2.56 1.50 12.16
C PHE A 233 1.93 1.78 13.52
N ASP A 234 1.54 0.72 14.25
CA ASP A 234 0.90 0.83 15.55
C ASP A 234 1.79 1.54 16.58
N ARG A 235 3.07 1.16 16.62
CA ARG A 235 4.08 1.79 17.48
C ARG A 235 4.30 3.25 17.15
N PHE A 236 4.46 3.57 15.87
CA PHE A 236 4.66 4.96 15.46
C PHE A 236 3.44 5.82 15.82
N LEU A 237 2.23 5.32 15.59
CA LEU A 237 1.00 6.04 15.89
C LEU A 237 0.70 6.14 17.39
N ALA A 238 1.16 5.18 18.21
CA ALA A 238 1.01 5.21 19.66
C ALA A 238 1.82 6.32 20.34
N LEU A 239 2.78 6.95 19.65
CA LEU A 239 3.52 8.10 20.17
C LEU A 239 2.67 9.37 20.22
N TYR A 240 1.59 9.43 19.45
CA TYR A 240 0.71 10.59 19.39
C TYR A 240 -0.42 10.44 20.40
N PRO A 241 -0.90 11.55 21.00
CA PRO A 241 -2.08 11.50 21.83
C PRO A 241 -3.28 10.99 21.02
N GLU A 242 -4.11 10.15 21.63
CA GLU A 242 -5.38 9.76 21.04
C GLU A 242 -6.23 11.02 20.80
N SER A 243 -6.60 11.23 19.54
CA SER A 243 -7.41 12.37 19.09
C SER A 243 -8.88 12.02 19.07
#